data_AF-A0A7H4P1T8-F1
#
_entry.id   AF-A0A7H4P1T8-F1
#
_cell.length_a   1.000
_cell.length_b   1.000
_cell.length_c   1.000
_cell.angle_alpha   90.00
_cell.angle_beta   90.00
_cell.angle_gamma   90.00
#
_symmetry.space_group_name_H-M   'P 1'
#
loop_
_entity.id
_entity.type
_entity.pdbx_description
1 polymer ?
#
loop_
_entity_poly.entity_id
_entity_poly.type
_entity_poly.pdbx_seq_one_letter_code
_entity_poly.pdbx_strand_id
1 'polypeptide(L)'
;MSAFSLKMDIAENRFFNAETSPLFSRQQAQQARRFHQKIAGYKPTPLVALNELSALFGVQKILVKDESRRFGLNAFKMLGGSYAIARLLCEKYDLDINDLSFETLKSSIKEKMTFATTTTATTAAAWRGRPAS
;
A
#
# COMPACT_ATOMS: atom_id res chain seq x y z
N MET A 1 -19.09 13.14 32.41
CA MET A 1 -18.73 12.45 31.15
C MET A 1 -19.99 11.89 30.55
N SER A 2 -20.26 12.13 29.27
CA SER A 2 -21.39 11.50 28.58
C SER A 2 -21.07 10.02 28.36
N ALA A 3 -21.94 9.12 28.83
CA ALA A 3 -21.81 7.69 28.59
C ALA A 3 -22.66 7.31 27.38
N PHE A 4 -22.03 6.73 26.36
CA PHE A 4 -22.71 6.17 25.19
C PHE A 4 -22.19 4.76 24.95
N SER A 5 -23.06 3.90 24.41
CA SER A 5 -22.72 2.52 24.08
C SER A 5 -22.75 2.35 22.56
N LEU A 6 -21.67 1.79 22.01
CA LEU A 6 -21.61 1.33 20.63
C LEU A 6 -21.50 -0.18 20.64
N LYS A 7 -22.16 -0.83 19.69
CA LYS A 7 -22.02 -2.27 19.51
C LYS A 7 -20.61 -2.58 19.02
N MET A 8 -19.83 -3.27 19.84
CA MET A 8 -18.50 -3.76 19.50
C MET A 8 -18.40 -5.25 19.85
N ASP A 9 -18.57 -6.11 18.85
CA ASP A 9 -18.49 -7.55 19.02
C ASP A 9 -17.01 -7.98 18.99
N ILE A 10 -16.52 -8.55 20.09
CA ILE A 10 -15.16 -9.09 20.18
C ILE A 10 -15.25 -10.62 20.09
N ALA A 11 -14.56 -11.19 19.10
CA ALA A 11 -14.47 -12.63 18.91
C ALA A 11 -13.01 -13.09 18.96
N GLU A 12 -12.72 -14.08 19.80
CA GLU A 12 -11.40 -14.68 19.87
C GLU A 12 -11.14 -15.61 18.68
N ASN A 13 -9.91 -15.61 18.18
CA ASN A 13 -9.51 -16.53 17.12
C ASN A 13 -9.15 -17.91 17.71
N ARG A 14 -10.14 -18.81 17.77
CA ARG A 14 -9.98 -20.20 18.27
C ARG A 14 -9.10 -21.10 17.39
N PHE A 15 -8.80 -20.66 16.16
CA PHE A 15 -7.99 -21.41 15.19
C PHE A 15 -6.55 -20.89 15.11
N PHE A 16 -6.13 -20.03 16.05
CA PHE A 16 -4.79 -19.48 16.06
C PHE A 16 -3.74 -20.56 16.31
N ASN A 17 -2.82 -20.75 15.36
CA ASN A 17 -1.74 -21.74 15.44
C ASN A 17 -0.32 -21.12 15.41
N ALA A 18 -0.23 -19.78 15.42
CA ALA A 18 1.02 -19.02 15.34
C ALA A 18 1.93 -19.32 14.12
N GLU A 19 1.43 -20.02 13.10
CA GLU A 19 2.22 -20.32 11.91
C GLU A 19 2.39 -19.07 11.04
N THR A 20 3.63 -18.75 10.69
CA THR A 20 3.95 -17.62 9.82
C THR A 20 3.98 -18.05 8.35
N SER A 21 3.45 -17.21 7.45
CA SER A 21 3.51 -17.49 6.02
C SER A 21 4.88 -17.12 5.42
N PRO A 22 5.59 -18.04 4.75
CA PRO A 22 6.82 -17.72 4.04
C PRO A 22 6.58 -16.80 2.83
N LEU A 23 5.34 -16.73 2.32
CA LEU A 23 4.96 -15.88 1.20
C LEU A 23 4.90 -14.39 1.58
N PHE A 24 4.53 -14.10 2.82
CA PHE A 24 4.42 -12.73 3.36
C PHE A 24 5.51 -12.45 4.39
N SER A 25 6.76 -12.75 4.02
CA SER A 25 7.90 -12.51 4.90
C SER A 25 8.46 -11.09 4.75
N ARG A 26 9.37 -10.75 5.67
CA ARG A 26 10.11 -9.48 5.65
C ARG A 26 10.89 -9.28 4.35
N GLN A 27 11.36 -10.36 3.73
CA GLN A 27 12.12 -10.30 2.49
C GLN A 27 11.23 -9.80 1.32
N GLN A 28 10.03 -10.35 1.16
CA GLN A 28 9.09 -9.87 0.12
C GLN A 28 8.70 -8.42 0.37
N ALA A 29 8.49 -8.02 1.64
CA ALA A 29 8.20 -6.63 1.98
C ALA A 29 9.34 -5.67 1.62
N GLN A 30 10.60 -6.10 1.79
CA GLN A 30 11.78 -5.31 1.40
C GLN A 30 11.88 -5.18 -0.12
N GLN A 31 11.62 -6.24 -0.88
CA GLN A 31 11.59 -6.20 -2.34
C GLN A 31 10.53 -5.21 -2.86
N ALA A 32 9.30 -5.31 -2.35
CA ALA A 32 8.25 -4.35 -2.68
C ALA A 32 8.66 -2.93 -2.28
N ARG A 33 9.26 -2.72 -1.11
CA ARG A 33 9.72 -1.39 -0.68
C ARG A 33 10.79 -0.81 -1.61
N ARG A 34 11.75 -1.61 -2.06
CA ARG A 34 12.80 -1.17 -3.02
C ARG A 34 12.18 -0.70 -4.33
N PHE A 35 11.19 -1.42 -4.85
CA PHE A 35 10.44 -0.98 -6.03
C PHE A 35 9.79 0.40 -5.80
N HIS A 36 9.06 0.57 -4.70
CA HIS A 36 8.38 1.84 -4.40
C HIS A 36 9.34 3.01 -4.19
N GLN A 37 10.55 2.77 -3.66
CA GLN A 37 11.58 3.80 -3.47
C GLN A 37 12.06 4.42 -4.78
N LYS A 38 11.94 3.71 -5.91
CA LYS A 38 12.30 4.22 -7.23
C LYS A 38 11.24 5.11 -7.87
N ILE A 39 10.03 5.12 -7.31
CA ILE A 39 8.93 5.93 -7.83
C ILE A 39 9.18 7.38 -7.45
N ALA A 40 9.12 8.28 -8.43
CA ALA A 40 9.25 9.70 -8.21
C ALA A 40 8.24 10.18 -7.15
N GLY A 41 8.73 10.94 -6.17
CA GLY A 41 7.90 11.43 -5.06
C GLY A 41 7.64 10.42 -3.93
N TYR A 42 8.33 9.26 -3.90
CA TYR A 42 8.27 8.36 -2.75
C TYR A 42 8.78 9.04 -1.48
N LYS A 43 7.93 9.07 -0.45
CA LYS A 43 8.32 9.45 0.91
C LYS A 43 7.69 8.47 1.91
N PRO A 44 8.43 8.03 2.93
CA PRO A 44 7.84 7.30 4.04
C PRO A 44 6.73 8.14 4.69
N THR A 45 5.54 7.55 4.86
CA THR A 45 4.41 8.19 5.53
C THR A 45 4.71 8.39 7.02
N PRO A 46 4.20 9.47 7.65
CA PRO A 46 4.47 9.74 9.04
C PRO A 46 3.83 8.68 9.94
N LEU A 47 4.50 8.41 11.05
CA LEU A 47 3.95 7.64 12.17
C LEU A 47 3.70 8.65 13.28
N VAL A 48 2.43 8.98 13.51
CA VAL A 48 2.01 10.01 14.46
C VAL A 48 1.78 9.36 15.82
N ALA A 49 2.42 9.88 16.85
CA ALA A 49 2.19 9.48 18.24
C ALA A 49 1.11 10.36 18.86
N LEU A 50 0.04 9.74 19.35
CA LEU A 50 -1.08 10.45 19.99
C LEU A 50 -0.96 10.31 21.52
N ASN A 51 0.01 11.02 22.10
CA ASN A 51 0.38 10.88 23.52
C ASN A 51 -0.76 11.29 24.48
N GLU A 52 -1.51 12.34 24.13
CA GLU A 52 -2.65 12.79 24.94
C GLU A 52 -3.79 11.77 24.92
N LEU A 53 -4.06 11.20 23.74
CA LEU A 53 -5.09 10.17 23.60
C LEU A 53 -4.70 8.88 24.32
N SER A 54 -3.42 8.50 24.30
CA SER A 54 -2.95 7.33 25.04
C SER A 54 -3.07 7.52 26.56
N ALA A 55 -2.78 8.73 27.06
CA ALA A 55 -2.97 9.06 28.47
C ALA A 55 -4.45 9.02 28.86
N LEU A 56 -5.35 9.53 28.01
CA LEU A 56 -6.79 9.51 28.24
C LEU A 56 -7.34 8.07 28.29
N PHE A 57 -6.84 7.17 27.44
CA PHE A 57 -7.30 5.78 27.37
C PHE A 57 -6.54 4.82 28.30
N GLY A 58 -5.56 5.31 29.05
CA GLY A 58 -4.78 4.49 30.00
C GLY A 58 -3.87 3.45 29.35
N VAL A 59 -3.42 3.68 28.12
CA VAL A 59 -2.50 2.78 27.37
C VAL A 59 -1.14 3.42 27.19
N GLN A 60 -0.09 2.62 26.97
CA GLN A 60 1.28 3.13 26.89
C GLN A 60 1.50 4.09 25.70
N LYS A 61 1.08 3.69 24.50
CA LYS A 61 1.21 4.49 23.27
C LYS A 61 0.09 4.16 22.29
N ILE A 62 -0.43 5.20 21.64
CA ILE A 62 -1.28 5.07 20.45
C ILE A 62 -0.49 5.63 19.26
N LEU A 63 -0.22 4.78 18.28
CA LEU A 63 0.56 5.13 17.09
C LEU A 63 -0.33 5.00 15.86
N VAL A 64 -0.42 6.06 15.07
CA VAL A 64 -1.22 6.09 13.84
C VAL A 64 -0.31 6.21 12.63
N LYS A 65 -0.40 5.23 11.72
CA LYS A 65 0.30 5.27 10.44
C LYS A 65 -0.52 6.05 9.43
N ASP A 66 -0.11 7.29 9.12
CA ASP A 66 -0.89 8.21 8.29
C ASP A 66 -0.62 7.97 6.79
N GLU A 67 -1.42 7.09 6.18
CA GLU A 67 -1.35 6.76 4.76
C GLU A 67 -2.03 7.80 3.84
N SER A 68 -2.65 8.86 4.37
CA SER A 68 -3.25 9.92 3.54
C SER A 68 -2.19 10.62 2.67
N ARG A 69 -0.97 10.76 3.20
CA ARG A 69 0.14 11.44 2.53
C ARG A 69 0.84 10.58 1.47
N ARG A 70 0.34 9.36 1.23
CA ARG A 70 0.96 8.41 0.32
C ARG A 70 0.77 8.87 -1.14
N PHE A 71 1.86 9.34 -1.76
CA PHE A 71 1.92 9.77 -3.17
C PHE A 71 0.83 10.76 -3.61
N GLY A 72 0.23 11.52 -2.68
CA GLY A 72 -0.87 12.44 -2.98
C GLY A 72 -2.19 11.77 -3.39
N LEU A 73 -2.33 10.46 -3.17
CA LEU A 73 -3.48 9.65 -3.60
C LEU A 73 -4.45 9.32 -2.45
N ASN A 74 -4.24 9.87 -1.25
CA ASN A 74 -5.09 9.71 -0.06
C ASN A 74 -5.39 8.25 0.37
N ALA A 75 -4.64 7.27 -0.11
CA ALA A 75 -4.89 5.85 0.18
C ALA A 75 -3.60 5.02 0.05
N PHE A 76 -3.50 3.91 0.78
CA PHE A 76 -2.34 3.00 0.70
C PHE A 76 -2.37 2.05 -0.52
N LYS A 77 -3.52 1.96 -1.20
CA LYS A 77 -3.82 0.88 -2.17
C LYS A 77 -2.91 0.87 -3.40
N MET A 78 -2.29 2.00 -3.75
CA MET A 78 -1.34 2.03 -4.86
C MET A 78 -0.13 1.12 -4.62
N LEU A 79 0.23 0.83 -3.35
CA LEU A 79 1.38 -0.01 -3.03
C LEU A 79 1.21 -1.43 -3.60
N GLY A 80 0.03 -2.02 -3.41
CA GLY A 80 -0.28 -3.34 -3.96
C GLY A 80 -0.50 -3.30 -5.46
N GLY A 81 -1.33 -2.36 -5.94
CA GLY A 81 -1.71 -2.29 -7.35
C GLY A 81 -0.53 -2.01 -8.29
N SER A 82 0.32 -1.04 -7.95
CA SER A 82 1.48 -0.71 -8.78
C SER A 82 2.52 -1.83 -8.80
N TYR A 83 2.76 -2.48 -7.65
CA TYR A 83 3.69 -3.60 -7.57
C TYR A 83 3.19 -4.82 -8.36
N ALA A 84 1.89 -5.14 -8.27
CA ALA A 84 1.29 -6.24 -9.03
C ALA A 84 1.36 -5.99 -10.55
N ILE A 85 1.01 -4.78 -11.00
CA ILE A 85 1.12 -4.40 -12.42
C ILE A 85 2.58 -4.47 -12.89
N ALA A 86 3.53 -3.97 -12.08
CA ALA A 86 4.95 -4.04 -12.41
C ALA A 86 5.44 -5.48 -12.55
N ARG A 87 5.02 -6.39 -11.64
CA ARG A 87 5.33 -7.83 -11.74
C ARG A 87 4.78 -8.45 -13.01
N LEU A 88 3.53 -8.17 -13.38
CA LEU A 88 2.91 -8.68 -14.61
C LEU A 88 3.63 -8.17 -15.88
N LEU A 89 4.06 -6.90 -15.87
CA LEU A 89 4.84 -6.33 -16.97
C LEU A 89 6.22 -6.99 -17.06
N CYS A 90 6.89 -7.22 -15.92
CA CYS A 90 8.17 -7.92 -15.87
C CYS A 90 8.05 -9.33 -16.45
N GLU A 91 6.98 -10.05 -16.11
CA GLU A 91 6.73 -11.40 -16.62
C GLU A 91 6.43 -11.44 -18.12
N LYS A 92 5.63 -10.49 -18.66
CA LYS A 92 5.31 -10.47 -20.10
C LYS A 92 6.51 -10.05 -20.96
N TYR A 93 7.33 -9.12 -20.49
CA TYR A 93 8.43 -8.54 -21.27
C TYR A 93 9.81 -9.07 -20.90
N ASP A 94 9.88 -10.09 -20.04
CA ASP A 94 11.12 -10.69 -19.53
C ASP A 94 12.11 -9.65 -18.95
N LEU A 95 11.59 -8.80 -18.06
CA LEU A 95 12.34 -7.71 -17.42
C LEU A 95 12.58 -8.01 -15.94
N ASP A 96 13.70 -7.53 -15.39
CA ASP A 96 13.94 -7.58 -13.95
C ASP A 96 13.23 -6.41 -13.23
N ILE A 97 12.42 -6.73 -12.23
CA ILE A 97 11.78 -5.75 -11.35
C ILE A 97 12.80 -4.89 -10.56
N ASN A 98 14.00 -5.43 -10.34
CA ASN A 98 15.09 -4.74 -9.65
C ASN A 98 15.80 -3.70 -10.52
N ASP A 99 15.56 -3.66 -11.83
CA ASP A 99 16.08 -2.63 -12.74
C ASP A 99 14.98 -1.76 -13.34
N LEU A 100 13.73 -2.17 -13.13
CA LEU A 100 12.56 -1.46 -13.63
C LEU A 100 12.44 -0.04 -13.03
N SER A 101 12.33 0.95 -13.92
CA SER A 101 11.86 2.29 -13.59
C SER A 101 10.56 2.57 -14.36
N PHE A 102 9.72 3.47 -13.85
CA PHE A 102 8.48 3.88 -14.53
C PHE A 102 8.76 4.52 -15.90
N GLU A 103 9.88 5.22 -16.04
CA GLU A 103 10.29 5.80 -17.31
C GLU A 103 10.70 4.73 -18.31
N THR A 104 11.50 3.75 -17.85
CA THR A 104 11.90 2.58 -18.66
C THR A 104 10.67 1.83 -19.14
N LEU A 105 9.69 1.57 -18.27
CA LEU A 105 8.41 0.96 -18.65
C LEU A 105 7.67 1.78 -19.70
N LYS A 106 7.54 3.09 -19.51
CA LYS A 106 6.85 3.96 -20.45
C LYS A 106 7.49 3.95 -21.84
N SER A 107 8.83 3.79 -21.91
CA SER A 107 9.57 3.68 -23.17
C SER A 107 9.63 2.27 -23.77
N SER A 108 9.57 1.22 -22.96
CA SER A 108 9.79 -0.17 -23.41
C SER A 108 8.51 -0.89 -23.85
N ILE A 109 7.34 -0.39 -23.44
CA ILE A 109 6.04 -0.98 -23.80
C ILE A 109 5.73 -0.71 -25.28
N LYS A 110 5.98 -1.70 -26.13
CA LYS A 110 5.60 -1.68 -27.56
C LYS A 110 4.12 -2.00 -27.80
N GLU A 111 3.53 -2.85 -26.96
CA GLU A 111 2.13 -3.25 -27.02
C GLU A 111 1.37 -2.85 -25.76
N LYS A 112 0.22 -2.19 -25.89
CA LYS A 112 -0.58 -1.77 -24.72
C LYS A 112 -1.22 -2.99 -24.04
N MET A 113 -1.06 -3.11 -22.73
CA MET A 113 -1.87 -4.01 -21.91
C MET A 113 -3.13 -3.30 -21.40
N THR A 114 -4.25 -4.02 -21.35
CA THR A 114 -5.48 -3.55 -20.73
C THR A 114 -5.70 -4.27 -19.40
N PHE A 115 -5.70 -3.52 -18.30
CA PHE A 115 -6.03 -4.04 -16.97
C PHE A 115 -7.48 -3.72 -16.63
N ALA A 116 -8.31 -4.74 -16.42
CA ALA A 116 -9.69 -4.59 -15.99
C ALA A 116 -9.85 -4.94 -14.51
N THR A 117 -10.42 -4.04 -13.71
CA THR A 117 -10.73 -4.26 -12.29
C THR A 117 -12.06 -3.61 -11.93
N THR A 118 -12.89 -4.30 -11.13
CA THR A 118 -14.11 -3.74 -10.55
C THR A 118 -13.78 -3.12 -9.19
N THR A 119 -14.22 -1.88 -8.95
CA THR A 119 -13.84 -1.16 -7.71
C THR A 119 -15.03 -0.44 -7.11
N THR A 120 -15.18 -0.56 -5.79
CA THR A 120 -16.04 0.30 -4.98
C THR A 120 -15.20 1.48 -4.49
N ALA A 121 -15.22 2.57 -5.27
CA ALA A 121 -14.73 3.91 -4.96
C ALA A 121 -13.24 4.20 -4.70
N THR A 122 -12.32 3.25 -4.38
CA THR A 122 -10.91 3.62 -4.06
C THR A 122 -9.79 2.87 -4.80
N THR A 123 -10.10 1.92 -5.69
CA THR A 123 -9.05 1.08 -6.31
C THR A 123 -8.62 1.56 -7.72
N ALA A 124 -9.43 2.38 -8.41
CA ALA A 124 -9.20 2.76 -9.81
C ALA A 124 -8.57 4.16 -10.06
N ALA A 125 -8.50 5.04 -9.05
CA ALA A 125 -8.25 6.47 -9.30
C ALA A 125 -6.79 6.84 -9.64
N ALA A 126 -5.81 5.93 -9.49
CA ALA A 126 -4.39 6.31 -9.57
C ALA A 126 -3.77 6.24 -10.99
N TRP A 127 -4.46 5.74 -12.02
CA TRP A 127 -3.85 5.45 -13.33
C TRP A 127 -4.51 6.10 -14.55
N ARG A 128 -5.43 7.07 -14.37
CA ARG A 128 -5.76 7.98 -15.49
C ARG A 128 -4.68 9.03 -15.59
N GLY A 129 -3.82 8.88 -16.60
CA GLY A 129 -2.84 9.90 -16.97
C GLY A 129 -3.50 11.27 -17.11
N ARG A 130 -3.04 12.25 -16.33
CA ARG A 130 -3.27 13.65 -16.62
C ARG A 130 -2.49 13.97 -17.90
N PRO A 131 -3.14 14.39 -19.01
CA PRO A 131 -2.40 15.04 -20.09
C PRO A 131 -1.78 16.32 -19.52
N ALA A 132 -0.48 16.50 -19.74
CA ALA A 132 0.19 17.76 -19.45
C ALA A 132 -0.45 18.86 -20.31
N SER A 133 -0.90 19.93 -19.65
CA SER A 133 -1.16 21.24 -20.25
C SER A 133 0.14 21.97 -20.46
#